data_AF-A0A7C2A381-F1
#
_entry.id   AF-A0A7C2A381-F1
#
_cell.length_a   1.000
_cell.length_b   1.000
_cell.length_c   1.000
_cell.angle_alpha   90.00
_cell.angle_beta   90.00
_cell.angle_gamma   90.00
#
_symmetry.space_group_name_H-M   'P 1'
#
loop_
_entity.id
_entity.type
_entity.pdbx_description
1 polymer ?
#
loop_
_entity_poly.entity_id
_entity_poly.type
_entity_poly.pdbx_seq_one_letter_code
_entity_poly.pdbx_strand_id
1 'polypeptide(L)' 'MSATAKKFLITGFGAIGRRHLETIRALDFEAEITVLRHRRGDNGEDSENPEGATVVHDLAAALEIGIDAAV' A
#
# COMPACT_ATOMS: atom_id res chain seq x y z
N MET A 1 5.34 -20.67 17.00
CA MET A 1 4.49 -20.39 15.81
C MET A 1 4.99 -19.09 15.24
N SER A 2 5.44 -19.07 13.98
CA SER A 2 5.81 -17.82 13.31
C SER A 2 4.53 -16.99 13.14
N ALA A 3 4.50 -15.76 13.65
CA ALA A 3 3.43 -14.85 13.28
C ALA A 3 3.54 -14.59 11.77
N THR A 4 2.45 -14.74 11.03
CA THR A 4 2.40 -14.34 9.62
C THR A 4 2.51 -12.81 9.54
N ALA A 5 3.31 -12.32 8.61
CA ALA A 5 3.40 -10.89 8.29
C ALA A 5 1.99 -10.31 8.06
N LYS A 6 1.72 -9.14 8.66
CA LYS A 6 0.43 -8.47 8.50
C LYS A 6 0.35 -7.80 7.13
N LYS A 7 -0.78 -7.96 6.45
CA LYS A 7 -1.03 -7.39 5.13
C LYS A 7 -1.87 -6.12 5.24
N PHE A 8 -1.28 -4.98 4.93
CA PHE A 8 -1.96 -3.68 4.94
C PHE A 8 -2.27 -3.21 3.51
N LEU A 9 -3.46 -2.64 3.35
CA LEU A 9 -3.84 -1.87 2.16
C LEU A 9 -3.82 -0.38 2.48
N ILE A 10 -3.13 0.42 1.67
CA ILE A 10 -3.23 1.88 1.69
C ILE A 10 -4.01 2.33 0.46
N THR A 11 -5.10 3.06 0.67
CA THR A 11 -5.95 3.60 -0.40
C THR A 11 -5.54 5.02 -0.78
N GLY A 12 -5.05 5.18 -2.01
CA GLY A 12 -4.43 6.41 -2.49
C GLY A 12 -2.98 6.58 -2.01
N PHE A 13 -2.16 7.27 -2.81
CA PHE A 13 -0.72 7.46 -2.49
C PHE A 13 -0.25 8.91 -2.66
N GLY A 14 -1.06 9.85 -2.17
CA GLY A 14 -0.65 11.24 -1.97
C GLY A 14 0.11 11.43 -0.65
N ALA A 15 0.16 12.66 -0.15
CA ALA A 15 0.86 13.00 1.10
C ALA A 15 0.40 12.16 2.32
N ILE A 16 -0.89 11.83 2.41
CA ILE A 16 -1.46 11.03 3.51
C ILE A 16 -1.05 9.56 3.39
N GLY A 17 -1.19 8.96 2.21
CA GLY A 17 -0.79 7.57 1.96
C GLY A 17 0.70 7.35 2.20
N ARG A 18 1.56 8.33 1.85
CA ARG A 18 3.00 8.31 2.17
C ARG A 18 3.28 8.27 3.67
N ARG A 19 2.60 9.12 4.45
CA ARG A 19 2.75 9.13 5.92
C ARG A 19 2.28 7.82 6.56
N HIS A 20 1.20 7.21 6.04
CA HIS A 20 0.75 5.90 6.52
C HIS A 20 1.77 4.81 6.20
N LEU A 21 2.36 4.81 5.00
CA LEU A 21 3.42 3.88 4.64
C LEU A 21 4.61 3.98 5.60
N GLU A 22 5.10 5.20 5.85
CA GLU A 22 6.19 5.46 6.80
C GLU A 22 5.84 5.00 8.22
N THR A 23 4.62 5.30 8.68
CA THR A 23 4.16 4.95 10.02
C THR A 23 4.04 3.44 10.20
N ILE A 24 3.43 2.73 9.25
CA ILE A 24 3.27 1.28 9.33
C ILE A 24 4.65 0.62 9.37
N ARG A 25 5.58 1.04 8.52
CA ARG A 25 6.96 0.52 8.51
C ARG A 25 7.72 0.76 9.80
N ALA A 26 7.50 1.90 10.44
CA ALA A 26 8.11 2.21 11.72
C ALA A 26 7.56 1.32 12.85
N LEU A 27 6.32 0.85 12.74
CA LEU A 27 5.65 0.05 13.77
C LEU A 27 5.75 -1.47 13.53
N ASP A 28 5.78 -1.88 12.27
CA ASP A 28 5.79 -3.28 11.85
C ASP A 28 6.67 -3.44 10.60
N PHE A 29 7.94 -3.77 10.83
CA PHE A 29 8.93 -3.90 9.76
C PHE A 29 8.65 -5.09 8.83
N GLU A 30 7.95 -6.11 9.31
CA GLU A 30 7.62 -7.31 8.53
C GLU A 30 6.30 -7.15 7.77
N ALA A 31 5.60 -6.02 7.92
CA ALA A 31 4.32 -5.79 7.26
C ALA A 31 4.44 -5.82 5.72
N GLU A 32 3.56 -6.58 5.09
CA GLU A 32 3.37 -6.57 3.64
C GLU A 32 2.44 -5.41 3.28
N ILE A 33 2.91 -4.49 2.44
CA ILE A 33 2.14 -3.30 2.06
C ILE A 33 1.66 -3.41 0.62
N THR A 34 0.36 -3.22 0.44
CA THR A 34 -0.28 -3.00 -0.86
C THR A 34 -0.83 -1.58 -0.93
N VAL A 35 -0.65 -0.91 -2.07
CA VAL A 35 -1.14 0.45 -2.33
C VAL A 35 -2.13 0.39 -3.48
N LEU A 36 -3.39 0.74 -3.21
CA LEU A 36 -4.41 0.93 -4.22
C LEU A 36 -4.36 2.38 -4.73
N ARG A 37 -4.04 2.57 -6.01
CA ARG A 37 -4.10 3.88 -6.67
C ARG A 37 -4.77 3.78 -8.02
N HIS A 38 -5.61 4.76 -8.35
CA HIS A 38 -6.15 4.88 -9.70
C HIS A 38 -5.00 4.93 -10.73
N ARG A 39 -5.17 4.25 -11.88
CA ARG A 39 -4.28 4.46 -13.03
C ARG A 39 -4.38 5.93 -13.42
N ARG A 40 -3.31 6.70 -13.19
CA ARG A 40 -3.23 8.07 -13.71
C ARG A 40 -3.10 7.97 -15.23
N GLY A 41 -4.00 8.61 -15.97
CA GLY A 41 -3.72 9.00 -17.34
C GLY A 41 -2.72 10.17 -17.28
N ASP A 42 -1.53 9.96 -17.83
CA ASP A 42 -0.40 10.84 -18.23
C ASP A 42 -0.08 12.21 -17.56
N ASN A 43 -0.93 12.80 -16.71
CA ASN A 43 -0.72 14.15 -16.20
C ASN A 43 -0.86 14.21 -14.68
N GLY A 44 0.27 14.34 -13.99
CA GLY A 44 0.29 14.77 -12.60
C GLY A 44 1.40 14.10 -11.80
N GLU A 45 2.24 14.93 -11.21
CA GLU A 45 3.41 14.59 -10.39
C GLU A 45 3.05 13.64 -9.24
N ASP A 46 3.67 12.47 -9.27
CA ASP A 46 4.15 11.62 -8.16
C ASP A 46 4.58 10.30 -8.84
N SER A 47 5.76 10.36 -9.46
CA SER A 47 6.40 9.30 -10.26
C SER A 47 7.10 8.25 -9.41
N GLU A 48 7.12 8.42 -8.09
CA GLU A 48 7.78 7.48 -7.20
C GLU A 48 6.80 6.37 -6.84
N ASN A 49 7.11 5.17 -7.33
CA ASN A 49 6.48 3.97 -6.81
C ASN A 49 6.82 3.86 -5.31
N PRO A 50 5.85 3.50 -4.46
CA PRO A 50 6.14 3.23 -3.06
C PRO A 50 7.19 2.13 -2.97
N GLU A 51 8.42 2.50 -2.62
CA GLU A 51 9.54 1.56 -2.53
C GLU A 51 9.14 0.39 -1.65
N GLY A 52 9.26 -0.86 -2.11
CA GLY A 52 8.93 -2.05 -1.32
C GLY A 52 7.44 -2.25 -1.00
N ALA A 53 6.52 -1.64 -1.75
CA ALA A 53 5.09 -1.95 -1.66
C ALA A 53 4.53 -2.42 -3.01
N THR A 54 3.56 -3.33 -2.97
CA THR A 54 2.82 -3.79 -4.15
C THR A 54 1.83 -2.71 -4.57
N VAL A 55 1.78 -2.37 -5.86
CA VAL A 55 0.83 -1.38 -6.38
C VAL A 55 -0.28 -2.08 -7.16
N VAL A 56 -1.52 -1.78 -6.80
CA VAL A 56 -2.73 -2.25 -7.49
C VAL A 56 -3.59 -1.07 -7.94
N HIS A 57 -4.43 -1.31 -8.94
CA HIS A 57 -5.18 -0.26 -9.62
C HIS A 57 -6.70 -0.36 -9.50
N ASP A 58 -7.17 -1.45 -8.93
CA ASP A 58 -8.56 -1.69 -8.64
C ASP A 58 -8.68 -2.48 -7.33
N LEU A 59 -9.87 -2.40 -6.74
CA LEU A 59 -10.14 -3.03 -5.45
C LEU A 59 -10.15 -4.56 -5.55
N ALA A 60 -10.50 -5.13 -6.70
CA ALA A 60 -10.55 -6.58 -6.88
C ALA A 60 -9.16 -7.19 -6.72
N ALA A 61 -8.15 -6.62 -7.38
CA ALA A 61 -6.75 -7.01 -7.24
C ALA A 61 -6.24 -6.87 -5.80
N ALA A 62 -6.67 -5.83 -5.07
CA ALA A 62 -6.31 -5.65 -3.66
C ALA A 62 -6.88 -6.77 -2.77
N LEU A 63 -8.13 -7.19 -3.03
CA LEU A 63 -8.79 -8.23 -2.25
C LEU A 63 -8.23 -9.63 -2.55
N GLU A 64 -7.80 -9.90 -3.78
CA GLU A 64 -7.16 -11.17 -4.17
C GLU A 64 -5.82 -11.41 -3.45
N ILE A 65 -5.07 -10.35 -3.14
CA ILE A 65 -3.81 -10.42 -2.36
C ILE A 65 -4.06 -10.87 -0.91
N GLY A 66 -5.27 -10.62 -0.41
CA GLY A 66 -5.65 -10.77 0.99
C GLY A 66 -5.14 -9.60 1.84
N ILE A 67 -6.04 -8.97 2.61
CA ILE A 67 -5.73 -7.81 3.45
C ILE A 67 -6.23 -8.07 4.87
N ASP A 68 -5.40 -7.75 5.86
CA ASP A 68 -5.77 -7.82 7.27
C ASP A 68 -6.35 -6.49 7.77
N ALA A 69 -5.86 -5.38 7.22
CA ALA A 69 -6.31 -4.04 7.54
C ALA A 69 -6.18 -3.10 6.32
N ALA A 70 -7.03 -2.08 6.28
CA ALA A 70 -7.00 -1.04 5.26
C ALA A 70 -6.99 0.36 5.89
N VAL A 71 -6.28 1.28 5.26
CA VAL A 71 -6.16 2.70 5.62
C VAL A 71 -6.38 3.61 4.42
#